data_AF-A0A2M9BVL3-F1
#
_entry.id   AF-A0A2M9BVL3-F1
#
_cell.length_a   1.000
_cell.length_b   1.000
_cell.length_c   1.000
_cell.angle_alpha   90.00
_cell.angle_beta   90.00
_cell.angle_gamma   90.00
#
_symmetry.space_group_name_H-M   'P 1'
#
loop_
_entity.id
_entity.type
_entity.pdbx_description
1 polymer ?
#
loop_
_entity_poly.entity_id
_entity_poly.type
_entity_poly.pdbx_seq_one_letter_code
_entity_poly.pdbx_strand_id
1 'polypeptide(L)'
;MNGVQLLLVIVGAIAVTGLAQRRGLQPALVITLVGFAASFIPGFTRLELDSEIILGIVLPPLLYSAALNFSFFSFARNFRPIIGLGVGLVVVTALVVGVFAAWVVPALTVGTAVILGAIVAPPDAVTAVAVGRKLGLPKRVMSILTGESLVNDAAALTLFTITVAAVTGAHTLVENPVLLFLYSAVVGIVVGLVLAVVAVLIRRLLKDSALETVLGLIVPFAAYLLAEQFEASGVLAVVAAGFAIGASSSEAGYETRLQERQVWSSLDVLLEAFVFAYMGLQLRFVIQDLRDAGESVWLVFGVGALVLLVVLLIRPVWVFLSFGRHFLADRIMRRKIASDERLRERMRRENEARIARGRRPRRYPVYLGWRESLVVSWTGMRGVVTLAAAAAVPLVIANGEPFPGRAEIQAIAFIVAVGTLLIQGLTLPALIRSLKLSDPGQEQYDREQAELARTVARDASVSVFAEFLAAPPPEVPPELLVRVTEMVAERSDDAERDPEPDDASRFGEMFGTLYRRVLQAQRAAVVAERNANRLDDDAVRGFLEKLDYQEAAIVSRLGNRL
;
A
#
# COMPACT_ATOMS: atom_id res chain seq x y z
N MET A 1 -8.86 -21.41 -21.81
CA MET A 1 -7.73 -20.45 -21.68
C MET A 1 -6.45 -21.08 -22.20
N ASN A 2 -5.73 -20.42 -23.12
CA ASN A 2 -4.42 -20.90 -23.56
C ASN A 2 -3.38 -20.49 -22.50
N GLY A 3 -3.08 -21.35 -21.53
CA GLY A 3 -2.10 -21.07 -20.47
C GLY A 3 -0.73 -20.61 -21.01
N VAL A 4 -0.37 -21.07 -22.22
CA VAL A 4 0.82 -20.62 -22.96
C VAL A 4 0.80 -19.11 -23.24
N GLN A 5 -0.34 -18.54 -23.63
CA GLN A 5 -0.46 -17.11 -23.91
C GLN A 5 -0.29 -16.28 -22.64
N LEU A 6 -0.90 -16.71 -21.52
CA LEU A 6 -0.75 -16.04 -20.23
C LEU A 6 0.72 -16.04 -19.78
N LEU A 7 1.41 -17.18 -19.92
CA LEU A 7 2.84 -17.27 -19.62
C LEU A 7 3.69 -16.35 -20.51
N LEU A 8 3.42 -16.32 -21.82
CA LEU A 8 4.12 -15.44 -22.75
C LEU A 8 3.92 -13.95 -22.42
N VAL A 9 2.71 -13.56 -22.05
CA VAL A 9 2.41 -12.19 -21.61
C VAL A 9 3.18 -11.83 -20.35
N ILE A 10 3.21 -12.72 -19.36
CA ILE A 10 3.97 -12.52 -18.13
C ILE A 10 5.47 -12.40 -18.41
N VAL A 11 6.04 -13.33 -19.17
CA VAL A 11 7.48 -13.32 -19.51
C VAL A 11 7.84 -12.05 -20.29
N GLY A 12 7.00 -11.67 -21.26
CA GLY A 12 7.15 -10.42 -22.01
C GLY A 12 7.08 -9.20 -21.10
N ALA A 13 6.11 -9.14 -20.19
CA ALA A 13 5.96 -8.04 -19.24
C ALA A 13 7.18 -7.92 -18.32
N ILE A 14 7.70 -9.02 -17.79
CA ILE A 14 8.93 -9.03 -16.95
C ILE A 14 10.14 -8.56 -17.75
N ALA A 15 10.30 -9.02 -18.99
CA ALA A 15 11.41 -8.59 -19.85
C ALA A 15 11.36 -7.07 -20.12
N VAL A 16 10.17 -6.54 -20.40
CA VAL A 16 9.95 -5.10 -20.58
C VAL A 16 10.19 -4.33 -19.29
N THR A 17 9.75 -4.85 -18.13
CA THR A 17 10.05 -4.27 -16.80
C THR A 17 11.54 -4.13 -16.58
N GLY A 18 12.32 -5.18 -16.83
CA GLY A 18 13.78 -5.16 -16.68
C GLY A 18 14.45 -4.14 -17.59
N LEU A 19 13.99 -4.02 -18.85
CA LEU A 19 14.50 -3.03 -19.79
C LEU A 19 14.14 -1.58 -19.38
N ALA A 20 12.89 -1.37 -18.94
CA ALA A 20 12.41 -0.07 -18.50
C ALA A 20 13.19 0.43 -17.28
N GLN A 21 13.41 -0.43 -16.28
CA GLN A 21 14.20 -0.11 -15.09
C GLN A 21 15.64 0.27 -15.43
N ARG A 22 16.30 -0.47 -16.34
CA ARG A 22 17.66 -0.14 -16.81
C ARG A 22 17.75 1.23 -17.47
N ARG A 23 16.68 1.67 -18.14
CA ARG A 23 16.59 3.00 -18.79
C ARG A 23 16.04 4.09 -17.86
N GLY A 24 15.74 3.77 -16.61
CA GLY A 24 15.16 4.70 -15.65
C GLY A 24 13.73 5.14 -15.97
N LEU A 25 13.04 4.43 -16.88
CA LEU A 25 11.65 4.67 -17.27
C LEU A 25 10.69 4.02 -16.27
N GLN A 26 9.42 4.45 -16.28
CA GLN A 26 8.38 3.83 -15.46
C GLN A 26 7.91 2.52 -16.12
N PRO A 27 8.07 1.35 -15.47
CA PRO A 27 7.69 0.06 -16.05
C PRO A 27 6.23 0.01 -16.50
N ALA A 28 5.30 0.44 -15.64
CA ALA A 28 3.86 0.49 -15.94
C ALA A 28 3.56 1.12 -17.31
N LEU A 29 4.08 2.32 -17.56
CA LEU A 29 3.89 3.03 -18.84
C LEU A 29 4.46 2.27 -20.02
N VAL A 30 5.70 1.78 -19.89
CA VAL A 30 6.40 1.10 -20.99
C VAL A 30 5.69 -0.21 -21.33
N ILE A 31 5.31 -0.99 -20.32
CA ILE A 31 4.59 -2.26 -20.49
C ILE A 31 3.24 -2.01 -21.17
N THR A 32 2.47 -1.03 -20.71
CA THR A 32 1.16 -0.71 -21.30
C THR A 32 1.29 -0.24 -22.76
N LEU A 33 2.27 0.62 -23.08
CA LEU A 33 2.52 1.05 -24.47
C LEU A 33 2.97 -0.09 -25.38
N VAL A 34 3.85 -0.97 -24.89
CA VAL A 34 4.28 -2.18 -25.62
C VAL A 34 3.08 -3.12 -25.81
N GLY A 35 2.23 -3.28 -24.79
CA GLY A 35 0.99 -4.04 -24.87
C GLY A 35 0.03 -3.48 -25.92
N PHE A 36 -0.13 -2.16 -26.02
CA PHE A 36 -0.92 -1.54 -27.08
C PHE A 36 -0.40 -1.92 -28.46
N ALA A 37 0.90 -1.71 -28.70
CA ALA A 37 1.51 -2.07 -29.98
C ALA A 37 1.35 -3.56 -30.29
N ALA A 38 1.57 -4.41 -29.27
CA ALA A 38 1.44 -5.87 -29.39
C ALA A 38 0.01 -6.33 -29.69
N SER A 39 -1.02 -5.63 -29.17
CA SER A 39 -2.42 -5.96 -29.41
C SER A 39 -2.80 -5.92 -30.91
N PHE A 40 -2.11 -5.11 -31.71
CA PHE A 40 -2.34 -5.00 -33.16
C PHE A 40 -1.55 -6.01 -34.00
N ILE A 41 -0.75 -6.89 -33.39
CA ILE A 41 -0.02 -7.92 -34.13
C ILE A 41 -1.05 -8.89 -34.77
N PRO A 42 -0.98 -9.12 -36.10
CA PRO A 42 -1.87 -10.06 -36.77
C PRO A 42 -1.77 -11.46 -36.16
N GLY A 43 -2.91 -12.11 -35.94
CA GLY A 43 -2.98 -13.45 -35.32
C GLY A 43 -2.95 -13.44 -33.79
N PHE A 44 -2.80 -12.29 -33.13
CA PHE A 44 -2.96 -12.19 -31.68
C PHE A 44 -4.42 -12.43 -31.28
N THR A 45 -4.66 -13.39 -30.39
CA THR A 45 -5.99 -13.73 -29.87
C THR A 45 -6.28 -12.99 -28.57
N ARG A 46 -7.57 -12.77 -28.27
CA ARG A 46 -7.98 -12.11 -27.03
C ARG A 46 -7.53 -12.92 -25.82
N LEU A 47 -6.82 -12.26 -24.90
CA LEU A 47 -6.61 -12.80 -23.57
C LEU A 47 -7.88 -12.51 -22.76
N GLU A 48 -8.80 -13.46 -22.78
CA GLU A 48 -10.01 -13.43 -21.97
C GLU A 48 -9.68 -13.92 -20.56
N LEU A 49 -9.88 -13.04 -19.59
CA LEU A 49 -9.80 -13.34 -18.16
C LEU A 49 -11.13 -12.99 -17.55
N ASP A 50 -11.68 -13.93 -16.79
CA ASP A 50 -12.86 -13.68 -15.99
C ASP A 50 -12.55 -12.60 -14.96
N SER A 51 -13.48 -11.66 -14.78
CA SER A 51 -13.32 -10.56 -13.84
C SER A 51 -13.10 -11.05 -12.40
N GLU A 52 -13.71 -12.19 -12.04
CA GLU A 52 -13.51 -12.89 -10.76
C GLU A 52 -12.05 -13.29 -10.53
N ILE A 53 -11.31 -13.67 -11.58
CA ILE A 53 -9.88 -13.97 -11.48
C ILE A 53 -9.10 -12.68 -11.16
N ILE A 54 -9.42 -11.57 -11.81
CA ILE A 54 -8.70 -10.31 -11.57
C ILE A 54 -9.00 -9.79 -10.15
N LEU A 55 -10.27 -9.77 -9.76
CA LEU A 55 -10.73 -9.26 -8.47
C LEU A 55 -10.37 -10.18 -7.30
N GLY A 56 -10.46 -11.50 -7.49
CA GLY A 56 -10.23 -12.50 -6.44
C GLY A 56 -8.81 -13.04 -6.36
N ILE A 57 -8.01 -12.99 -7.45
CA ILE A 57 -6.64 -13.54 -7.46
C ILE A 57 -5.57 -12.45 -7.56
N VAL A 58 -5.77 -11.41 -8.36
CA VAL A 58 -4.72 -10.40 -8.60
C VAL A 58 -4.76 -9.29 -7.55
N LEU A 59 -5.96 -8.79 -7.25
CA LEU A 59 -6.14 -7.64 -6.37
C LEU A 59 -5.84 -7.94 -4.88
N PRO A 60 -6.25 -9.08 -4.28
CA PRO A 60 -6.07 -9.31 -2.85
C PRO A 60 -4.59 -9.34 -2.42
N PRO A 61 -3.67 -10.03 -3.12
CA PRO A 61 -2.24 -9.97 -2.80
C PRO A 61 -1.66 -8.56 -2.83
N LEU A 62 -2.01 -7.74 -3.83
CA LEU A 62 -1.51 -6.37 -3.98
C LEU A 62 -1.98 -5.47 -2.82
N LEU A 63 -3.27 -5.54 -2.48
CA LEU A 63 -3.85 -4.79 -1.36
C LEU A 63 -3.25 -5.22 -0.03
N TYR A 64 -3.04 -6.53 0.15
CA TYR A 64 -2.48 -7.09 1.36
C TYR A 64 -1.01 -6.69 1.54
N SER A 65 -0.20 -6.79 0.49
CA SER A 65 1.19 -6.32 0.50
C SER A 65 1.25 -4.82 0.84
N ALA A 66 0.39 -4.00 0.22
CA ALA A 66 0.32 -2.57 0.51
C ALA A 66 -0.07 -2.30 1.97
N ALA A 67 -1.04 -3.03 2.53
CA ALA A 67 -1.48 -2.89 3.91
C ALA A 67 -0.43 -3.35 4.92
N LEU A 68 0.26 -4.48 4.68
CA LEU A 68 1.35 -4.98 5.52
C LEU A 68 2.48 -3.94 5.65
N ASN A 69 2.87 -3.36 4.52
CA ASN A 69 3.95 -2.38 4.46
C ASN A 69 3.56 -1.00 4.99
N PHE A 70 2.27 -0.73 5.24
CA PHE A 70 1.80 0.57 5.68
C PHE A 70 1.57 0.66 7.20
N SER A 71 1.92 1.81 7.77
CA SER A 71 1.79 2.05 9.21
C SER A 71 0.34 2.37 9.59
N PHE A 72 -0.25 1.54 10.45
CA PHE A 72 -1.58 1.81 11.01
C PHE A 72 -1.64 3.13 11.79
N PHE A 73 -0.59 3.48 12.52
CA PHE A 73 -0.52 4.76 13.25
C PHE A 73 -0.47 5.95 12.29
N SER A 74 0.25 5.82 11.17
CA SER A 74 0.27 6.86 10.13
C SER A 74 -1.07 6.97 9.38
N PHE A 75 -1.75 5.84 9.14
CA PHE A 75 -3.14 5.83 8.66
C PHE A 75 -4.08 6.56 9.63
N ALA A 76 -4.09 6.19 10.91
CA ALA A 76 -4.94 6.81 11.92
C ALA A 76 -4.68 8.32 12.08
N ARG A 77 -3.41 8.74 12.04
CA ARG A 77 -2.99 10.15 12.09
C ARG A 77 -3.47 10.95 10.87
N ASN A 78 -3.61 10.32 9.71
CA ASN A 78 -4.09 10.93 8.46
C ASN A 78 -5.51 10.45 8.07
N PHE A 79 -6.28 9.91 9.01
CA PHE A 79 -7.56 9.26 8.73
C PHE A 79 -8.55 10.16 7.99
N ARG A 80 -8.68 11.42 8.39
CA ARG A 80 -9.60 12.38 7.75
C ARG A 80 -9.26 12.63 6.27
N PRO A 81 -8.02 13.02 5.90
CA PRO A 81 -7.59 13.07 4.51
C PRO A 81 -7.83 11.77 3.74
N ILE A 82 -7.48 10.64 4.35
CA ILE A 82 -7.56 9.32 3.70
C ILE A 82 -9.01 8.94 3.39
N ILE A 83 -9.94 9.05 4.36
CA ILE A 83 -11.36 8.76 4.12
C ILE A 83 -11.99 9.81 3.19
N GLY A 84 -11.58 11.08 3.29
CA GLY A 84 -12.07 12.14 2.40
C GLY A 84 -11.71 11.90 0.93
N LEU A 85 -10.53 11.36 0.65
CA LEU A 85 -10.09 10.99 -0.71
C LEU A 85 -10.51 9.58 -1.11
N GLY A 86 -10.47 8.62 -0.18
CA GLY A 86 -10.78 7.21 -0.44
C GLY A 86 -12.27 6.91 -0.55
N VAL A 87 -13.12 7.61 0.20
CA VAL A 87 -14.59 7.38 0.15
C VAL A 87 -15.30 8.59 -0.43
N GLY A 88 -15.06 9.77 0.14
CA GLY A 88 -15.78 10.99 -0.25
C GLY A 88 -15.59 11.35 -1.73
N LEU A 89 -14.34 11.47 -2.16
CA LEU A 89 -14.01 11.74 -3.57
C LEU A 89 -14.47 10.62 -4.49
N VAL A 90 -14.42 9.36 -4.08
CA VAL A 90 -14.89 8.22 -4.91
C VAL A 90 -16.39 8.32 -5.16
N VAL A 91 -17.20 8.53 -4.12
CA VAL A 91 -18.65 8.74 -4.25
C VAL A 91 -18.96 9.94 -5.14
N VAL A 92 -18.30 11.07 -4.90
CA VAL A 92 -18.50 12.29 -5.69
C VAL A 92 -18.11 12.06 -7.15
N THR A 93 -16.99 11.40 -7.41
CA THR A 93 -16.55 11.09 -8.77
C THR A 93 -17.56 10.18 -9.47
N ALA A 94 -18.03 9.14 -8.79
CA ALA A 94 -19.02 8.21 -9.34
C ALA A 94 -20.32 8.92 -9.73
N LEU A 95 -20.83 9.79 -8.86
CA LEU A 95 -22.07 10.53 -9.13
C LEU A 95 -21.89 11.58 -10.22
N VAL A 96 -20.82 12.37 -10.19
CA VAL A 96 -20.58 13.42 -11.20
C VAL A 96 -20.34 12.80 -12.57
N VAL A 97 -19.51 11.76 -12.66
CA VAL A 97 -19.29 11.03 -13.91
C VAL A 97 -20.58 10.36 -14.37
N GLY A 98 -21.35 9.74 -13.46
CA GLY A 98 -22.59 9.09 -13.83
C GLY A 98 -23.63 10.06 -14.38
N VAL A 99 -23.83 11.21 -13.74
CA VAL A 99 -24.72 12.27 -14.25
C VAL A 99 -24.24 12.77 -15.61
N PHE A 100 -22.94 13.02 -15.75
CA PHE A 100 -22.36 13.51 -17.00
C PHE A 100 -22.49 12.47 -18.14
N ALA A 101 -22.21 11.20 -17.85
CA ALA A 101 -22.28 10.12 -18.83
C ALA A 101 -23.72 9.82 -19.24
N ALA A 102 -24.69 9.84 -18.32
CA ALA A 102 -26.11 9.71 -18.64
C ALA A 102 -26.61 10.83 -19.57
N TRP A 103 -25.98 12.01 -19.51
CA TRP A 103 -26.32 13.14 -20.37
C TRP A 103 -25.70 13.05 -21.77
N VAL A 104 -24.46 12.56 -21.87
CA VAL A 104 -23.67 12.61 -23.12
C VAL A 104 -23.68 11.28 -23.89
N VAL A 105 -23.93 10.15 -23.23
CA VAL A 105 -23.96 8.80 -23.85
C VAL A 105 -25.42 8.33 -23.94
N PRO A 106 -26.05 8.36 -25.14
CA PRO A 106 -27.46 8.01 -25.29
C PRO A 106 -27.81 6.57 -24.88
N ALA A 107 -26.85 5.65 -24.97
CA ALA A 107 -27.02 4.25 -24.60
C ALA A 107 -27.10 4.00 -23.08
N LEU A 108 -26.72 4.98 -22.25
CA LEU A 108 -26.65 4.81 -20.81
C LEU A 108 -27.89 5.38 -20.09
N THR A 109 -28.53 4.53 -19.30
CA THR A 109 -29.48 4.97 -18.26
C THR A 109 -28.73 5.60 -17.09
N VAL A 110 -29.43 6.35 -16.23
CA VAL A 110 -28.83 6.92 -15.01
C VAL A 110 -28.12 5.85 -14.16
N GLY A 111 -28.72 4.66 -13.99
CA GLY A 111 -28.11 3.58 -13.21
C GLY A 111 -26.82 3.05 -13.84
N THR A 112 -26.84 2.77 -15.15
CA THR A 112 -25.66 2.27 -15.89
C THR A 112 -24.55 3.31 -16.00
N ALA A 113 -24.91 4.60 -16.04
CA ALA A 113 -23.94 5.67 -16.00
C ALA A 113 -23.30 5.82 -14.61
N VAL A 114 -24.05 5.63 -13.51
CA VAL A 114 -23.48 5.58 -12.16
C VAL A 114 -22.55 4.37 -12.00
N ILE A 115 -22.84 3.23 -12.65
CA ILE A 115 -21.91 2.08 -12.72
C ILE A 115 -20.60 2.50 -13.39
N LEU A 116 -20.66 3.15 -14.55
CA LEU A 116 -19.46 3.72 -15.20
C LEU A 116 -18.70 4.67 -14.27
N GLY A 117 -19.42 5.53 -13.56
CA GLY A 117 -18.85 6.42 -12.56
C GLY A 117 -18.11 5.68 -11.45
N ALA A 118 -18.71 4.63 -10.88
CA ALA A 118 -18.10 3.80 -9.85
C ALA A 118 -16.83 3.09 -10.36
N ILE A 119 -16.86 2.62 -11.61
CA ILE A 119 -15.72 1.96 -12.28
C ILE A 119 -14.50 2.89 -12.43
N VAL A 120 -14.72 4.16 -12.81
CA VAL A 120 -13.62 5.11 -13.09
C VAL A 120 -13.23 6.01 -11.91
N ALA A 121 -14.00 5.92 -10.82
CA ALA A 121 -13.75 6.68 -9.61
C ALA A 121 -12.43 6.35 -8.88
N PRO A 122 -12.05 5.06 -8.66
CA PRO A 122 -10.89 4.73 -7.83
C PRO A 122 -9.57 5.01 -8.56
N PRO A 123 -8.68 5.83 -7.97
CA PRO A 123 -7.32 6.00 -8.47
C PRO A 123 -6.39 4.87 -7.99
N ASP A 124 -5.59 4.33 -8.88
CA ASP A 124 -4.42 3.52 -8.58
C ASP A 124 -3.27 4.41 -8.06
N ALA A 125 -3.07 4.41 -6.74
CA ALA A 125 -1.99 5.15 -6.12
C ALA A 125 -0.65 4.39 -6.12
N VAL A 126 -0.59 3.11 -6.52
CA VAL A 126 0.64 2.31 -6.44
C VAL A 126 1.73 2.92 -7.31
N THR A 127 1.39 3.27 -8.55
CA THR A 127 2.31 3.96 -9.47
C THR A 127 2.73 5.32 -8.92
N ALA A 128 1.80 6.06 -8.30
CA ALA A 128 2.09 7.37 -7.72
C ALA A 128 3.02 7.29 -6.52
N VAL A 129 2.83 6.30 -5.66
CA VAL A 129 3.65 5.99 -4.49
C VAL A 129 5.04 5.57 -4.94
N ALA A 130 5.18 4.70 -5.94
CA ALA A 130 6.48 4.30 -6.47
C ALA A 130 7.30 5.49 -7.00
N VAL A 131 6.68 6.34 -7.83
CA VAL A 131 7.31 7.56 -8.38
C VAL A 131 7.62 8.56 -7.27
N GLY A 132 6.67 8.76 -6.35
CA GLY A 132 6.80 9.67 -5.22
C GLY A 132 7.95 9.31 -4.29
N ARG A 133 8.09 8.01 -3.97
CA ARG A 133 9.20 7.50 -3.15
C ARG A 133 10.55 7.74 -3.81
N LYS A 134 10.68 7.45 -5.11
CA LYS A 134 11.92 7.66 -5.87
C LYS A 134 12.33 9.15 -5.96
N LEU A 135 11.34 10.05 -5.96
CA LEU A 135 11.56 11.50 -6.03
C LEU A 135 11.56 12.19 -4.66
N GLY A 136 11.48 11.43 -3.56
CA GLY A 136 11.59 11.96 -2.20
C GLY A 136 10.38 12.77 -1.74
N LEU A 137 9.16 12.40 -2.12
CA LEU A 137 7.96 13.07 -1.60
C LEU A 137 7.89 13.00 -0.07
N PRO A 138 7.36 14.05 0.60
CA PRO A 138 7.21 14.05 2.05
C PRO A 138 6.44 12.82 2.54
N LYS A 139 6.89 12.22 3.66
CA LYS A 139 6.28 11.01 4.26
C LYS A 139 4.77 11.13 4.46
N ARG A 140 4.29 12.33 4.77
CA ARG A 140 2.86 12.58 4.93
C ARG A 140 2.08 12.49 3.61
N VAL A 141 2.60 13.08 2.53
CA VAL A 141 2.00 12.94 1.20
C VAL A 141 1.97 11.46 0.84
N MET A 142 3.08 10.75 1.04
CA MET A 142 3.19 9.31 0.84
C MET A 142 2.15 8.53 1.66
N SER A 143 1.95 8.88 2.93
CA SER A 143 0.97 8.25 3.82
C SER A 143 -0.48 8.50 3.38
N ILE A 144 -0.80 9.72 2.92
CA ILE A 144 -2.14 10.05 2.40
C ILE A 144 -2.40 9.29 1.11
N LEU A 145 -1.44 9.28 0.17
CA LEU A 145 -1.58 8.59 -1.12
C LEU A 145 -1.70 7.06 -0.94
N THR A 146 -0.87 6.47 -0.09
CA THR A 146 -0.93 5.02 0.20
C THR A 146 -2.23 4.66 0.92
N GLY A 147 -2.65 5.48 1.89
CA GLY A 147 -3.91 5.25 2.61
C GLY A 147 -5.14 5.41 1.72
N GLU A 148 -5.13 6.37 0.78
CA GLU A 148 -6.18 6.54 -0.21
C GLU A 148 -6.35 5.28 -1.07
N SER A 149 -5.27 4.71 -1.61
CA SER A 149 -5.33 3.47 -2.42
C SER A 149 -5.86 2.25 -1.68
N LEU A 150 -5.71 2.19 -0.35
CA LEU A 150 -6.23 1.05 0.42
C LEU A 150 -7.74 1.13 0.62
N VAL A 151 -8.32 2.33 0.58
CA VAL A 151 -9.74 2.56 0.90
C VAL A 151 -10.58 2.80 -0.35
N ASN A 152 -10.00 3.39 -1.39
CA ASN A 152 -10.72 3.75 -2.60
C ASN A 152 -11.24 2.56 -3.41
N ASP A 153 -10.46 1.50 -3.55
CA ASP A 153 -10.84 0.29 -4.27
C ASP A 153 -12.02 -0.39 -3.59
N ALA A 154 -12.01 -0.41 -2.26
CA ALA A 154 -13.14 -0.88 -1.47
C ALA A 154 -14.39 -0.05 -1.72
N ALA A 155 -14.28 1.27 -1.60
CA ALA A 155 -15.43 2.16 -1.79
C ALA A 155 -15.99 2.05 -3.21
N ALA A 156 -15.11 1.98 -4.22
CA ALA A 156 -15.51 1.90 -5.61
C ALA A 156 -16.16 0.56 -5.96
N LEU A 157 -15.56 -0.56 -5.55
CA LEU A 157 -16.13 -1.89 -5.80
C LEU A 157 -17.44 -2.10 -5.02
N THR A 158 -17.54 -1.61 -3.78
CA THR A 158 -18.82 -1.65 -3.05
C THR A 158 -19.89 -0.80 -3.74
N LEU A 159 -19.56 0.42 -4.20
CA LEU A 159 -20.49 1.24 -4.98
C LEU A 159 -20.89 0.57 -6.30
N PHE A 160 -19.93 -0.06 -6.99
CA PHE A 160 -20.17 -0.81 -8.21
C PHE A 160 -21.17 -1.95 -7.95
N THR A 161 -20.91 -2.83 -6.97
CA THR A 161 -21.80 -3.96 -6.65
C THR A 161 -23.20 -3.49 -6.26
N ILE A 162 -23.32 -2.46 -5.43
CA ILE A 162 -24.62 -1.89 -5.02
C ILE A 162 -25.37 -1.33 -6.24
N THR A 163 -24.67 -0.62 -7.13
CA THR A 163 -25.32 -0.01 -8.30
C THR A 163 -25.69 -1.06 -9.35
N VAL A 164 -24.85 -2.09 -9.55
CA VAL A 164 -25.15 -3.23 -10.42
C VAL A 164 -26.39 -3.95 -9.90
N ALA A 165 -26.44 -4.28 -8.60
CA ALA A 165 -27.61 -4.93 -8.01
C ALA A 165 -28.89 -4.12 -8.20
N ALA A 166 -28.82 -2.80 -8.03
CA ALA A 166 -29.94 -1.90 -8.26
C ALA A 166 -30.39 -1.86 -9.75
N VAL A 167 -29.45 -1.90 -10.70
CA VAL A 167 -29.76 -1.91 -12.14
C VAL A 167 -30.29 -3.27 -12.61
N THR A 168 -29.75 -4.36 -12.08
CA THR A 168 -30.19 -5.71 -12.44
C THR A 168 -31.48 -6.11 -11.74
N GLY A 169 -31.93 -5.34 -10.73
CA GLY A 169 -33.09 -5.69 -9.90
C GLY A 169 -32.82 -6.90 -8.99
N ALA A 170 -31.55 -7.13 -8.64
CA ALA A 170 -31.19 -8.23 -7.75
C ALA A 170 -31.64 -7.90 -6.32
N HIS A 171 -32.11 -8.91 -5.59
CA HIS A 171 -32.43 -8.75 -4.18
C HIS A 171 -31.15 -8.50 -3.38
N THR A 172 -31.12 -7.39 -2.65
CA THR A 172 -30.05 -7.06 -1.72
C THR A 172 -30.48 -7.34 -0.29
N LEU A 173 -29.51 -7.70 0.56
CA LEU A 173 -29.74 -7.98 1.98
C LEU A 173 -30.33 -6.78 2.74
N VAL A 174 -30.01 -5.56 2.29
CA VAL A 174 -30.51 -4.29 2.83
C VAL A 174 -31.03 -3.42 1.67
N GLU A 175 -32.24 -2.86 1.81
CA GLU A 175 -32.86 -2.03 0.76
C GLU A 175 -32.19 -0.65 0.62
N ASN A 176 -31.75 -0.06 1.73
CA ASN A 176 -31.12 1.25 1.71
C ASN A 176 -29.64 1.14 1.27
N PRO A 177 -29.22 1.77 0.15
CA PRO A 177 -27.88 1.62 -0.39
C PRO A 177 -26.79 2.18 0.52
N VAL A 178 -27.09 3.20 1.33
CA VAL A 178 -26.15 3.77 2.30
C VAL A 178 -25.93 2.82 3.47
N LEU A 179 -27.00 2.17 3.96
CA LEU A 179 -26.89 1.16 5.00
C LEU A 179 -26.20 -0.09 4.50
N LEU A 180 -26.47 -0.52 3.25
CA LEU A 180 -25.79 -1.64 2.61
C LEU A 180 -24.29 -1.37 2.45
N PHE A 181 -23.92 -0.16 2.03
CA PHE A 181 -22.52 0.27 1.96
C PHE A 181 -21.84 0.20 3.32
N LEU A 182 -22.49 0.72 4.38
CA LEU A 182 -21.94 0.69 5.73
C LEU A 182 -21.84 -0.74 6.28
N TYR A 183 -22.86 -1.57 6.05
CA TYR A 183 -22.86 -2.98 6.40
C TYR A 183 -21.68 -3.71 5.75
N SER A 184 -21.56 -3.60 4.41
CA SER A 184 -20.51 -4.24 3.63
C SER A 184 -19.12 -3.84 4.12
N ALA A 185 -18.94 -2.56 4.47
CA ALA A 185 -17.69 -2.05 5.00
C ALA A 185 -17.36 -2.58 6.41
N VAL A 186 -18.32 -2.50 7.34
CA VAL A 186 -18.12 -2.93 8.73
C VAL A 186 -17.90 -4.43 8.82
N VAL A 187 -18.74 -5.24 8.15
CA VAL A 187 -18.62 -6.69 8.16
C VAL A 187 -17.31 -7.13 7.50
N GLY A 188 -16.91 -6.51 6.39
CA GLY A 188 -15.62 -6.80 5.75
C GLY A 188 -14.44 -6.59 6.70
N ILE A 189 -14.41 -5.44 7.40
CA ILE A 189 -13.37 -5.17 8.42
C ILE A 189 -13.37 -6.22 9.53
N VAL A 190 -14.55 -6.58 10.05
CA VAL A 190 -14.68 -7.59 11.13
C VAL A 190 -14.16 -8.95 10.67
N VAL A 191 -14.55 -9.41 9.47
CA VAL A 191 -14.07 -10.69 8.89
C VAL A 191 -12.54 -10.68 8.77
N GLY A 192 -11.97 -9.59 8.24
CA GLY A 192 -10.51 -9.45 8.12
C GLY A 192 -9.77 -9.49 9.46
N LEU A 193 -10.29 -8.82 10.49
CA LEU A 193 -9.70 -8.83 11.83
C LEU A 193 -9.79 -10.21 12.49
N VAL A 194 -10.93 -10.90 12.37
CA VAL A 194 -11.11 -12.26 12.89
C VAL A 194 -10.13 -13.21 12.20
N LEU A 195 -10.02 -13.14 10.87
CA LEU A 195 -9.10 -13.97 10.12
C LEU A 195 -7.64 -13.70 10.49
N ALA A 196 -7.27 -12.44 10.71
CA ALA A 196 -5.91 -12.10 11.16
C ALA A 196 -5.59 -12.72 12.53
N VAL A 197 -6.52 -12.70 13.48
CA VAL A 197 -6.35 -13.38 14.78
C VAL A 197 -6.14 -14.88 14.56
N VAL A 198 -6.97 -15.52 13.74
CA VAL A 198 -6.83 -16.95 13.42
C VAL A 198 -5.47 -17.24 12.77
N ALA A 199 -5.05 -16.43 11.79
CA ALA A 199 -3.76 -16.59 11.13
C ALA A 199 -2.58 -16.45 12.10
N VAL A 200 -2.61 -15.47 13.01
CA VAL A 200 -1.56 -15.29 14.04
C VAL A 200 -1.53 -16.47 15.00
N LEU A 201 -2.69 -17.00 15.39
CA LEU A 201 -2.75 -18.21 16.23
C LEU A 201 -2.15 -19.42 15.52
N ILE A 202 -2.46 -19.62 14.24
CA ILE A 202 -1.89 -20.71 13.44
C ILE A 202 -0.36 -20.51 13.29
N ARG A 203 0.11 -19.28 13.01
CA ARG A 203 1.55 -18.98 12.92
C ARG A 203 2.30 -19.40 14.18
N ARG A 204 1.74 -19.17 15.38
CA ARG A 204 2.35 -19.59 16.65
C ARG A 204 2.43 -21.11 16.83
N LEU A 205 1.60 -21.87 16.12
CA LEU A 205 1.64 -23.33 16.11
C LEU A 205 2.63 -23.87 15.06
N LEU A 206 2.85 -23.11 13.98
CA LEU A 206 3.89 -23.39 12.99
C LEU A 206 5.26 -23.05 13.60
N LYS A 207 6.27 -23.87 13.29
CA LYS A 207 7.67 -23.65 13.71
C LYS A 207 8.61 -23.58 12.51
N ASP A 208 8.04 -23.42 11.32
CA ASP A 208 8.72 -23.48 10.04
C ASP A 208 8.44 -22.20 9.24
N SER A 209 9.50 -21.49 8.89
CA SER A 209 9.45 -20.19 8.20
C SER A 209 8.77 -20.27 6.83
N ALA A 210 8.90 -21.40 6.12
CA ALA A 210 8.27 -21.60 4.82
C ALA A 210 6.76 -21.81 4.96
N LEU A 211 6.32 -22.61 5.94
CA LEU A 211 4.88 -22.78 6.22
C LEU A 211 4.23 -21.48 6.68
N GLU A 212 4.91 -20.68 7.51
CA GLU A 212 4.43 -19.35 7.90
C GLU A 212 4.28 -18.41 6.69
N THR A 213 5.26 -18.44 5.78
CA THR A 213 5.23 -17.67 4.53
C THR A 213 4.06 -18.10 3.64
N VAL A 214 3.86 -19.41 3.47
CA VAL A 214 2.74 -19.96 2.68
C VAL A 214 1.40 -19.56 3.29
N LEU A 215 1.26 -19.62 4.61
CA LEU A 215 0.07 -19.12 5.30
C LEU A 215 -0.14 -17.63 5.01
N GLY A 216 0.92 -16.82 5.05
CA GLY A 216 0.89 -15.41 4.66
C GLY A 216 0.35 -15.19 3.25
N LEU A 217 0.72 -16.05 2.28
CA LEU A 217 0.19 -16.00 0.92
C LEU A 217 -1.29 -16.36 0.84
N ILE A 218 -1.78 -17.26 1.68
CA ILE A 218 -3.19 -17.70 1.66
C ILE A 218 -4.14 -16.67 2.26
N VAL A 219 -3.71 -15.97 3.32
CA VAL A 219 -4.55 -15.00 4.06
C VAL A 219 -5.30 -13.99 3.17
N PRO A 220 -4.70 -13.29 2.20
CA PRO A 220 -5.44 -12.34 1.38
C PRO A 220 -6.60 -12.97 0.61
N PHE A 221 -6.39 -14.16 0.02
CA PHE A 221 -7.44 -14.86 -0.70
C PHE A 221 -8.55 -15.31 0.24
N ALA A 222 -8.19 -15.86 1.39
CA ALA A 222 -9.16 -16.27 2.40
C ALA A 222 -9.97 -15.08 2.93
N ALA A 223 -9.33 -13.93 3.18
CA ALA A 223 -10.01 -12.72 3.67
C ALA A 223 -11.03 -12.21 2.65
N TYR A 224 -10.62 -12.15 1.38
CA TYR A 224 -11.46 -11.70 0.29
C TYR A 224 -12.68 -12.62 0.11
N LEU A 225 -12.43 -13.92 -0.09
CA LEU A 225 -13.48 -14.90 -0.37
C LEU A 225 -14.45 -15.09 0.81
N LEU A 226 -13.95 -15.10 2.06
CA LEU A 226 -14.82 -15.22 3.23
C LEU A 226 -15.74 -14.01 3.38
N ALA A 227 -15.25 -12.80 3.11
CA ALA A 227 -16.09 -11.60 3.19
C ALA A 227 -17.17 -11.59 2.10
N GLU A 228 -16.87 -12.07 0.89
CA GLU A 228 -17.87 -12.19 -0.18
C GLU A 228 -19.01 -13.16 0.17
N GLN A 229 -18.75 -14.23 0.94
CA GLN A 229 -19.80 -15.13 1.44
C GLN A 229 -20.83 -14.41 2.34
N PHE A 230 -20.45 -13.29 2.95
CA PHE A 230 -21.33 -12.44 3.76
C PHE A 230 -21.84 -11.21 2.99
N GLU A 231 -21.69 -11.17 1.66
CA GLU A 231 -21.98 -9.99 0.83
C GLU A 231 -21.26 -8.72 1.31
N ALA A 232 -20.09 -8.90 1.94
CA ALA A 232 -19.28 -7.85 2.53
C ALA A 232 -18.08 -7.47 1.65
N SER A 233 -17.43 -6.36 1.96
CA SER A 233 -16.31 -5.85 1.15
C SER A 233 -15.05 -6.71 1.34
N GLY A 234 -14.77 -7.58 0.37
CA GLY A 234 -13.55 -8.39 0.33
C GLY A 234 -12.28 -7.55 0.38
N VAL A 235 -12.25 -6.41 -0.30
CA VAL A 235 -11.12 -5.46 -0.25
C VAL A 235 -10.86 -4.98 1.18
N LEU A 236 -11.89 -4.55 1.93
CA LEU A 236 -11.69 -4.09 3.31
C LEU A 236 -11.29 -5.22 4.26
N ALA A 237 -11.77 -6.45 4.02
CA ALA A 237 -11.34 -7.61 4.77
C ALA A 237 -9.84 -7.88 4.60
N VAL A 238 -9.34 -7.83 3.36
CA VAL A 238 -7.93 -7.99 3.03
C VAL A 238 -7.08 -6.89 3.68
N VAL A 239 -7.50 -5.63 3.56
CA VAL A 239 -6.79 -4.48 4.14
C VAL A 239 -6.76 -4.55 5.66
N ALA A 240 -7.89 -4.89 6.31
CA ALA A 240 -7.96 -5.06 7.75
C ALA A 240 -7.06 -6.20 8.23
N ALA A 241 -7.06 -7.34 7.52
CA ALA A 241 -6.18 -8.47 7.82
C ALA A 241 -4.70 -8.07 7.69
N GLY A 242 -4.34 -7.38 6.61
CA GLY A 242 -2.98 -6.89 6.36
C GLY A 242 -2.48 -5.93 7.45
N PHE A 243 -3.31 -4.98 7.90
CA PHE A 243 -2.93 -4.09 9.01
C PHE A 243 -2.71 -4.85 10.33
N ALA A 244 -3.59 -5.81 10.65
CA ALA A 244 -3.51 -6.58 11.89
C ALA A 244 -2.30 -7.51 11.92
N ILE A 245 -2.00 -8.19 10.80
CA ILE A 245 -0.81 -9.04 10.68
C ILE A 245 0.47 -8.19 10.62
N GLY A 246 0.46 -7.08 9.88
CA GLY A 246 1.58 -6.15 9.83
C GLY A 246 1.95 -5.60 11.22
N ALA A 247 0.97 -5.34 12.07
CA ALA A 247 1.18 -4.89 13.44
C ALA A 247 1.81 -5.96 14.36
N SER A 248 1.57 -7.24 14.09
CA SER A 248 2.11 -8.39 14.84
C SER A 248 3.39 -8.98 14.23
N SER A 249 3.88 -8.46 13.10
CA SER A 249 5.12 -8.90 12.42
C SER A 249 6.37 -8.89 13.31
N SER A 250 6.40 -8.07 14.36
CA SER A 250 7.50 -8.07 15.35
C SER A 250 7.60 -9.35 16.17
N GLU A 251 6.53 -10.14 16.25
CA GLU A 251 6.50 -11.42 16.97
C GLU A 251 6.99 -12.60 16.11
N ALA A 252 7.05 -12.46 14.78
CA ALA A 252 7.52 -13.51 13.88
C ALA A 252 9.04 -13.73 13.99
N GLY A 253 9.55 -14.85 13.47
CA GLY A 253 10.99 -15.06 13.30
C GLY A 253 11.62 -14.07 12.31
N TYR A 254 12.93 -13.81 12.43
CA TYR A 254 13.64 -12.96 11.45
C TYR A 254 13.68 -13.59 10.05
N GLU A 255 13.80 -14.92 9.98
CA GLU A 255 13.77 -15.68 8.72
C GLU A 255 12.43 -15.51 8.00
N THR A 256 11.31 -15.73 8.71
CA THR A 256 9.97 -15.51 8.16
C THR A 256 9.84 -14.09 7.63
N ARG A 257 10.24 -13.06 8.41
CA ARG A 257 10.14 -11.66 7.97
C ARG A 257 10.95 -11.38 6.70
N LEU A 258 12.17 -11.91 6.62
CA LEU A 258 13.04 -11.69 5.45
C LEU A 258 12.47 -12.42 4.23
N GLN A 259 12.02 -13.66 4.39
CA GLN A 259 11.41 -14.47 3.35
C GLN A 259 10.11 -13.84 2.83
N GLU A 260 9.18 -13.49 3.72
CA GLU A 260 7.92 -12.82 3.36
C GLU A 260 8.19 -11.53 2.59
N ARG A 261 9.11 -10.67 3.05
CA ARG A 261 9.44 -9.42 2.37
C ARG A 261 9.89 -9.65 0.93
N GLN A 262 10.75 -10.64 0.70
CA GLN A 262 11.26 -10.95 -0.63
C GLN A 262 10.19 -11.57 -1.54
N VAL A 263 9.36 -12.46 -0.99
CA VAL A 263 8.25 -13.09 -1.71
C VAL A 263 7.23 -12.03 -2.14
N TRP A 264 6.78 -11.17 -1.21
CA TRP A 264 5.85 -10.09 -1.51
C TRP A 264 6.40 -9.12 -2.55
N SER A 265 7.65 -8.68 -2.41
CA SER A 265 8.26 -7.79 -3.40
C SER A 265 8.33 -8.42 -4.80
N SER A 266 8.51 -9.74 -4.89
CA SER A 266 8.54 -10.46 -6.17
C SER A 266 7.14 -10.62 -6.77
N LEU A 267 6.15 -10.91 -5.92
CA LEU A 267 4.75 -11.00 -6.32
C LEU A 267 4.18 -9.66 -6.78
N ASP A 268 4.50 -8.56 -6.10
CA ASP A 268 4.06 -7.22 -6.48
C ASP A 268 4.54 -6.88 -7.91
N VAL A 269 5.84 -7.10 -8.20
CA VAL A 269 6.40 -6.88 -9.54
C VAL A 269 5.72 -7.76 -10.59
N LEU A 270 5.47 -9.03 -10.27
CA LEU A 270 4.82 -9.97 -11.17
C LEU A 270 3.37 -9.55 -11.50
N LEU A 271 2.58 -9.29 -10.46
CA LEU A 271 1.16 -8.96 -10.58
C LEU A 271 0.97 -7.58 -11.22
N GLU A 272 1.76 -6.57 -10.83
CA GLU A 272 1.73 -5.25 -11.47
C GLU A 272 2.08 -5.36 -12.96
N ALA A 273 3.18 -6.03 -13.30
CA ALA A 273 3.61 -6.18 -14.69
C ALA A 273 2.55 -6.91 -15.53
N PHE A 274 1.96 -7.97 -14.97
CA PHE A 274 0.87 -8.69 -15.59
C PHE A 274 -0.32 -7.77 -15.87
N VAL A 275 -0.77 -6.97 -14.90
CA VAL A 275 -1.95 -6.15 -15.14
C VAL A 275 -1.67 -5.01 -16.13
N PHE A 276 -0.53 -4.34 -16.04
CA PHE A 276 -0.20 -3.30 -17.01
C PHE A 276 -0.10 -3.86 -18.43
N ALA A 277 0.36 -5.11 -18.57
CA ALA A 277 0.37 -5.82 -19.84
C ALA A 277 -1.05 -6.20 -20.29
N TYR A 278 -1.87 -6.76 -19.39
CA TYR A 278 -3.26 -7.10 -19.66
C TYR A 278 -4.03 -5.87 -20.15
N MET A 279 -3.92 -4.74 -19.45
CA MET A 279 -4.48 -3.45 -19.86
C MET A 279 -4.00 -3.04 -21.25
N GLY A 280 -2.69 -3.10 -21.49
CA GLY A 280 -2.12 -2.78 -22.80
C GLY A 280 -2.71 -3.64 -23.93
N LEU A 281 -2.93 -4.92 -23.68
CA LEU A 281 -3.38 -5.85 -24.71
C LEU A 281 -4.87 -5.68 -25.08
N GLN A 282 -5.68 -4.98 -24.28
CA GLN A 282 -7.12 -4.84 -24.51
C GLN A 282 -7.49 -3.82 -25.61
N LEU A 283 -6.61 -2.89 -26.00
CA LEU A 283 -6.97 -1.76 -26.89
C LEU A 283 -7.65 -2.21 -28.20
N ARG A 284 -7.04 -3.17 -28.90
CA ARG A 284 -7.61 -3.70 -30.15
C ARG A 284 -8.99 -4.31 -29.93
N PHE A 285 -9.16 -5.08 -28.85
CA PHE A 285 -10.41 -5.80 -28.57
C PHE A 285 -11.52 -4.84 -28.17
N VAL A 286 -11.22 -3.78 -27.42
CA VAL A 286 -12.17 -2.69 -27.14
C VAL A 286 -12.67 -2.04 -28.43
N ILE A 287 -11.79 -1.80 -29.41
CA ILE A 287 -12.18 -1.24 -30.72
C ILE A 287 -13.04 -2.24 -31.50
N GLN A 288 -12.73 -3.54 -31.43
CA GLN A 288 -13.51 -4.59 -32.08
C GLN A 288 -14.90 -4.73 -31.47
N ASP A 289 -15.00 -4.81 -30.14
CA ASP A 289 -16.27 -4.91 -29.40
C ASP A 289 -17.22 -3.75 -29.75
N LEU A 290 -16.71 -2.52 -29.87
CA LEU A 290 -17.52 -1.38 -30.30
C LEU A 290 -18.02 -1.51 -31.75
N ARG A 291 -17.17 -2.00 -32.66
CA ARG A 291 -17.58 -2.20 -34.06
C ARG A 291 -18.61 -3.31 -34.18
N ASP A 292 -18.43 -4.40 -33.43
CA ASP A 292 -19.33 -5.55 -33.42
C ASP A 292 -20.69 -5.18 -32.80
N ALA A 293 -20.71 -4.26 -31.85
CA ALA A 293 -21.93 -3.66 -31.30
C ALA A 293 -22.62 -2.66 -32.25
N GLY A 294 -22.01 -2.33 -33.39
CA GLY A 294 -22.55 -1.33 -34.33
C GLY A 294 -22.32 0.13 -33.88
N GLU A 295 -21.50 0.34 -32.86
CA GLU A 295 -21.25 1.66 -32.28
C GLU A 295 -20.14 2.43 -33.01
N SER A 296 -20.26 3.76 -33.01
CA SER A 296 -19.24 4.63 -33.61
C SER A 296 -18.02 4.74 -32.70
N VAL A 297 -16.93 4.08 -33.08
CA VAL A 297 -15.65 4.13 -32.36
C VAL A 297 -15.20 5.57 -32.08
N TRP A 298 -15.30 6.46 -33.08
CA TRP A 298 -14.89 7.85 -32.93
C TRP A 298 -15.76 8.63 -31.94
N LEU A 299 -17.07 8.40 -31.96
CA LEU A 299 -17.99 9.05 -31.03
C LEU A 299 -17.70 8.58 -29.60
N VAL A 300 -17.62 7.28 -29.37
CA VAL A 300 -17.36 6.70 -28.05
C VAL A 300 -16.00 7.12 -27.52
N PHE A 301 -14.96 7.16 -28.38
CA PHE A 301 -13.65 7.69 -27.99
C PHE A 301 -13.67 9.18 -27.66
N GLY A 302 -14.42 9.98 -28.42
CA GLY A 302 -14.61 11.40 -28.16
C GLY A 302 -15.32 11.65 -26.82
N VAL A 303 -16.40 10.92 -26.55
CA VAL A 303 -17.10 10.99 -25.26
C VAL A 303 -16.23 10.46 -24.12
N GLY A 304 -15.49 9.37 -24.34
CA GLY A 304 -14.52 8.86 -23.37
C GLY A 304 -13.44 9.86 -23.02
N ALA A 305 -12.96 10.65 -23.99
CA ALA A 305 -12.03 11.75 -23.74
C ALA A 305 -12.66 12.89 -22.91
N LEU A 306 -13.94 13.20 -23.11
CA LEU A 306 -14.67 14.15 -22.26
C LEU A 306 -14.84 13.63 -20.84
N VAL A 307 -15.22 12.35 -20.67
CA VAL A 307 -15.30 11.71 -19.35
C VAL A 307 -13.92 11.74 -18.67
N LEU A 308 -12.85 11.40 -19.39
CA LEU A 308 -11.48 11.52 -18.90
C LEU A 308 -11.16 12.94 -18.42
N LEU A 309 -11.56 13.98 -19.18
CA LEU A 309 -11.37 15.36 -18.75
C LEU A 309 -12.12 15.67 -17.46
N VAL A 310 -13.39 15.27 -17.35
CA VAL A 310 -14.19 15.42 -16.12
C VAL A 310 -13.49 14.75 -14.93
N VAL A 311 -13.07 13.50 -15.12
CA VAL A 311 -12.35 12.68 -14.13
C VAL A 311 -11.02 13.32 -13.70
N LEU A 312 -10.30 13.97 -14.62
CA LEU A 312 -9.07 14.72 -14.34
C LEU A 312 -9.32 16.02 -13.58
N LEU A 313 -10.47 16.67 -13.76
CA LEU A 313 -10.83 17.94 -13.11
C LEU A 313 -11.42 17.77 -11.70
N ILE A 314 -12.20 16.71 -11.46
CA ILE A 314 -12.87 16.48 -10.17
C ILE A 314 -11.86 16.43 -9.01
N ARG A 315 -10.74 15.72 -9.19
CA ARG A 315 -9.75 15.51 -8.12
C ARG A 315 -9.06 16.81 -7.68
N PRO A 316 -8.51 17.65 -8.58
CA PRO A 316 -8.06 19.00 -8.24
C PRO A 316 -9.12 19.84 -7.54
N VAL A 317 -10.34 19.90 -8.07
CA VAL A 317 -11.42 20.69 -7.45
C VAL A 317 -11.67 20.23 -6.01
N TRP A 318 -11.81 18.91 -5.79
CA TRP A 318 -12.03 18.35 -4.46
C TRP A 318 -10.85 18.60 -3.51
N VAL A 319 -9.62 18.37 -3.95
CA VAL A 319 -8.41 18.54 -3.14
C VAL A 319 -8.25 20.01 -2.75
N PHE A 320 -8.42 20.96 -3.67
CA PHE A 320 -8.33 22.38 -3.33
C PHE A 320 -9.53 22.86 -2.49
N LEU A 321 -10.72 22.30 -2.66
CA LEU A 321 -11.88 22.64 -1.81
C LEU A 321 -11.71 22.11 -0.37
N SER A 322 -11.26 20.85 -0.24
CA SER A 322 -11.09 20.17 1.05
C SER A 322 -9.86 20.67 1.80
N PHE A 323 -8.71 20.77 1.14
CA PHE A 323 -7.44 21.16 1.76
C PHE A 323 -7.17 22.67 1.69
N GLY A 324 -7.74 23.40 0.72
CA GLY A 324 -7.52 24.85 0.60
C GLY A 324 -8.07 25.66 1.78
N ARG A 325 -9.19 25.24 2.37
CA ARG A 325 -9.71 25.83 3.62
C ARG A 325 -8.73 25.65 4.78
N HIS A 326 -8.06 24.50 4.82
CA HIS A 326 -7.08 24.18 5.84
C HIS A 326 -5.73 24.90 5.61
N PHE A 327 -5.34 25.14 4.35
CA PHE A 327 -4.20 25.99 4.01
C PHE A 327 -4.37 27.41 4.56
N LEU A 328 -5.55 28.00 4.41
CA LEU A 328 -5.83 29.34 4.93
C LEU A 328 -5.78 29.37 6.46
N ALA A 329 -6.36 28.35 7.11
CA ALA A 329 -6.30 28.19 8.56
C ALA A 329 -4.87 28.00 9.08
N ASP A 330 -4.05 27.19 8.40
CA ASP A 330 -2.65 26.95 8.76
C ASP A 330 -1.81 28.21 8.60
N ARG A 331 -2.01 28.97 7.52
CA ARG A 331 -1.29 30.23 7.30
C ARG A 331 -1.63 31.26 8.37
N ILE A 332 -2.89 31.34 8.78
CA ILE A 332 -3.33 32.21 9.88
C ILE A 332 -2.72 31.73 11.19
N MET A 333 -2.76 30.41 11.47
CA MET A 333 -2.22 29.85 12.71
C MET A 333 -0.71 30.01 12.82
N ARG A 334 0.06 29.75 11.76
CA ARG A 334 1.50 29.97 11.72
C ARG A 334 1.85 31.44 11.89
N ARG A 335 1.11 32.35 11.26
CA ARG A 335 1.27 33.80 11.50
C ARG A 335 0.98 34.16 12.95
N LYS A 336 -0.06 33.58 13.55
CA LYS A 336 -0.42 33.81 14.96
C LYS A 336 0.66 33.28 15.91
N ILE A 337 1.15 32.06 15.72
CA ILE A 337 2.28 31.50 16.46
C ILE A 337 3.54 32.34 16.24
N ALA A 338 3.77 32.84 15.03
CA ALA A 338 4.92 33.68 14.72
C ALA A 338 4.82 35.10 15.29
N SER A 339 3.63 35.61 15.58
CA SER A 339 3.43 36.96 16.12
C SER A 339 3.18 36.99 17.63
N ASP A 340 2.71 35.88 18.22
CA ASP A 340 2.28 35.81 19.61
C ASP A 340 3.28 35.02 20.48
N GLU A 341 4.18 35.75 21.15
CA GLU A 341 5.21 35.19 22.03
C GLU A 341 4.58 34.37 23.18
N ARG A 342 3.46 34.84 23.75
CA ARG A 342 2.76 34.16 24.86
C ARG A 342 2.23 32.81 24.45
N LEU A 343 1.72 32.72 23.22
CA LEU A 343 1.23 31.48 22.64
C LEU A 343 2.38 30.47 22.46
N ARG A 344 3.55 30.91 21.97
CA ARG A 344 4.74 30.05 21.85
C ARG A 344 5.21 29.53 23.19
N GLU A 345 5.31 30.41 24.19
CA GLU A 345 5.73 30.01 25.55
C GLU A 345 4.76 29.00 26.15
N ARG A 346 3.44 29.20 26.00
CA ARG A 346 2.43 28.26 26.47
C ARG A 346 2.57 26.89 25.80
N MET A 347 2.78 26.86 24.49
CA MET A 347 3.02 25.61 23.74
C MET A 347 4.30 24.92 24.18
N ARG A 348 5.37 25.68 24.41
CA ARG A 348 6.66 25.16 24.87
C ARG A 348 6.50 24.51 26.25
N ARG A 349 5.85 25.18 27.20
CA ARG A 349 5.55 24.63 28.53
C ARG A 349 4.65 23.39 28.45
N GLU A 350 3.63 23.38 27.60
CA GLU A 350 2.76 22.21 27.42
C GLU A 350 3.54 21.02 26.86
N ASN A 351 4.45 21.26 25.91
CA ASN A 351 5.32 20.24 25.33
C ASN A 351 6.36 19.74 26.33
N GLU A 352 7.00 20.62 27.09
CA GLU A 352 7.92 20.25 28.18
C GLU A 352 7.21 19.39 29.23
N ALA A 353 6.01 19.77 29.65
CA ALA A 353 5.19 18.97 30.57
C ALA A 353 4.70 17.63 29.98
N ARG A 354 4.60 17.52 28.65
CA ARG A 354 4.32 16.24 27.98
C ARG A 354 5.55 15.36 27.95
N ILE A 355 6.70 15.92 27.59
CA ILE A 355 7.98 15.21 27.55
C ILE A 355 8.35 14.70 28.95
N ALA A 356 8.18 15.53 29.98
CA ALA A 356 8.39 15.13 31.38
C ALA A 356 7.49 13.96 31.82
N ARG A 357 6.31 13.81 31.20
CA ARG A 357 5.39 12.68 31.42
C ARG A 357 5.65 11.50 30.47
N GLY A 358 6.78 11.50 29.76
CA GLY A 358 7.11 10.49 28.76
C GLY A 358 6.12 10.44 27.60
N ARG A 359 5.52 11.59 27.21
CA ARG A 359 4.61 11.69 26.06
C ARG A 359 5.24 12.54 24.96
N ARG A 360 4.92 12.23 23.71
CA ARG A 360 5.35 13.05 22.57
C ARG A 360 4.84 14.50 22.66
N PRO A 361 5.63 15.48 22.20
CA PRO A 361 5.18 16.86 22.08
C PRO A 361 3.94 16.94 21.19
N ARG A 362 2.99 17.79 21.56
CA ARG A 362 1.81 18.09 20.76
C ARG A 362 2.27 18.88 19.53
N ARG A 363 2.25 18.23 18.36
CA ARG A 363 2.37 18.96 17.08
C ARG A 363 0.99 19.43 16.65
N TYR A 364 0.92 20.67 16.19
CA TYR A 364 -0.23 21.14 15.44
C TYR A 364 -0.36 20.30 14.17
N PRO A 365 -1.60 20.05 13.70
CA PRO A 365 -1.78 19.46 12.40
C PRO A 365 -1.15 20.41 11.39
N VAL A 366 0.05 20.10 10.92
CA VAL A 366 0.56 20.65 9.67
C VAL A 366 -0.49 20.27 8.64
N TYR A 367 -0.95 21.18 7.80
CA TYR A 367 -1.87 20.84 6.70
C TYR A 367 -1.09 20.69 5.41
N LEU A 368 -1.67 20.04 4.40
CA LEU A 368 -1.00 19.95 3.10
C LEU A 368 -0.77 21.38 2.58
N GLY A 369 0.48 21.70 2.28
CA GLY A 369 0.81 22.95 1.59
C GLY A 369 0.24 22.94 0.17
N TRP A 370 0.05 24.10 -0.45
CA TRP A 370 -0.53 24.16 -1.81
C TRP A 370 0.24 23.33 -2.84
N ARG A 371 1.57 23.23 -2.71
CA ARG A 371 2.42 22.39 -3.57
C ARG A 371 2.16 20.91 -3.35
N GLU A 372 2.00 20.49 -2.10
CA GLU A 372 1.68 19.12 -1.74
C GLU A 372 0.26 18.77 -2.20
N SER A 373 -0.70 19.67 -2.00
CA SER A 373 -2.07 19.54 -2.52
C SER A 373 -2.09 19.42 -4.04
N LEU A 374 -1.25 20.19 -4.76
CA LEU A 374 -1.15 20.09 -6.21
C LEU A 374 -0.65 18.70 -6.64
N VAL A 375 0.40 18.17 -5.98
CA VAL A 375 0.87 16.80 -6.23
C VAL A 375 -0.22 15.78 -5.91
N VAL A 376 -0.82 15.83 -4.72
CA VAL A 376 -1.91 14.92 -4.31
C VAL A 376 -3.11 14.99 -5.27
N SER A 377 -3.38 16.14 -5.87
CA SER A 377 -4.44 16.28 -6.86
C SER A 377 -4.12 15.65 -8.21
N TRP A 378 -2.85 15.54 -8.56
CA TRP A 378 -2.38 15.07 -9.87
C TRP A 378 -1.92 13.60 -9.88
N THR A 379 -1.94 12.93 -8.72
CA THR A 379 -1.50 11.53 -8.56
C THR A 379 -2.60 10.49 -8.84
N GLY A 380 -3.77 10.90 -9.34
CA GLY A 380 -4.93 10.03 -9.50
C GLY A 380 -4.95 9.17 -10.77
N MET A 381 -3.88 8.42 -11.05
CA MET A 381 -3.87 7.49 -12.19
C MET A 381 -4.95 6.42 -11.97
N ARG A 382 -5.73 6.01 -12.98
CA ARG A 382 -6.69 4.90 -12.86
C ARG A 382 -6.00 3.63 -13.37
N GLY A 383 -6.24 2.50 -12.71
CA GLY A 383 -5.47 1.29 -12.95
C GLY A 383 -6.32 0.05 -13.14
N VAL A 384 -5.77 -1.06 -12.66
CA VAL A 384 -6.29 -2.44 -12.76
C VAL A 384 -7.77 -2.54 -12.40
N VAL A 385 -8.14 -1.95 -11.27
CA VAL A 385 -9.46 -2.12 -10.66
C VAL A 385 -10.55 -1.57 -11.57
N THR A 386 -10.29 -0.46 -12.26
CA THR A 386 -11.19 0.10 -13.28
C THR A 386 -11.47 -0.90 -14.40
N LEU A 387 -10.44 -1.59 -14.91
CA LEU A 387 -10.64 -2.58 -15.98
C LEU A 387 -11.33 -3.85 -15.48
N ALA A 388 -10.94 -4.32 -14.30
CA ALA A 388 -11.55 -5.48 -13.67
C ALA A 388 -13.05 -5.25 -13.42
N ALA A 389 -13.42 -4.10 -12.86
CA ALA A 389 -14.81 -3.71 -12.64
C ALA A 389 -15.58 -3.51 -13.96
N ALA A 390 -14.95 -2.94 -14.99
CA ALA A 390 -15.55 -2.84 -16.31
C ALA A 390 -15.83 -4.22 -16.95
N ALA A 391 -14.91 -5.17 -16.77
CA ALA A 391 -15.10 -6.55 -17.21
C ALA A 391 -16.17 -7.29 -16.39
N ALA A 392 -16.36 -6.92 -15.12
CA ALA A 392 -17.36 -7.47 -14.21
C ALA A 392 -18.80 -6.99 -14.51
N VAL A 393 -18.99 -6.04 -15.43
CA VAL A 393 -20.33 -5.63 -15.86
C VAL A 393 -21.05 -6.85 -16.46
N PRO A 394 -22.22 -7.24 -15.92
CA PRO A 394 -22.95 -8.43 -16.37
C PRO A 394 -23.23 -8.42 -17.87
N LEU A 395 -23.34 -9.60 -18.48
CA LEU A 395 -23.71 -9.72 -19.89
C LEU A 395 -25.21 -9.45 -20.10
N VAL A 396 -26.03 -9.83 -19.13
CA VAL A 396 -27.49 -9.71 -19.15
C VAL A 396 -28.00 -9.19 -17.81
N ILE A 397 -29.18 -8.58 -17.82
CA ILE A 397 -29.92 -8.22 -16.60
C ILE A 397 -30.89 -9.35 -16.23
N ALA A 398 -31.59 -9.26 -15.09
CA ALA A 398 -32.40 -10.36 -14.55
C ALA A 398 -33.53 -10.86 -15.48
N ASN A 399 -33.98 -10.05 -16.44
CA ASN A 399 -35.00 -10.44 -17.41
C ASN A 399 -34.44 -11.15 -18.67
N GLY A 400 -33.12 -11.35 -18.76
CA GLY A 400 -32.44 -12.00 -19.89
C GLY A 400 -32.04 -11.07 -21.03
N GLU A 401 -32.40 -9.78 -21.00
CA GLU A 401 -31.98 -8.80 -22.00
C GLU A 401 -30.48 -8.45 -21.86
N PRO A 402 -29.80 -8.11 -22.97
CA PRO A 402 -28.41 -7.63 -22.93
C PRO A 402 -28.24 -6.44 -21.99
N PHE A 403 -27.12 -6.40 -21.28
CA PHE A 403 -26.83 -5.29 -20.39
C PHE A 403 -26.69 -3.98 -21.19
N PRO A 404 -27.48 -2.93 -20.85
CA PRO A 404 -27.52 -1.70 -21.63
C PRO A 404 -26.18 -0.94 -21.58
N GLY A 405 -25.66 -0.59 -22.76
CA GLY A 405 -24.46 0.24 -22.92
C GLY A 405 -23.15 -0.41 -22.44
N ARG A 406 -23.10 -1.75 -22.34
CA ARG A 406 -21.93 -2.48 -21.80
C ARG A 406 -20.64 -2.18 -22.56
N ALA A 407 -20.68 -2.17 -23.90
CA ALA A 407 -19.50 -1.96 -24.74
C ALA A 407 -18.94 -0.53 -24.55
N GLU A 408 -19.82 0.45 -24.40
CA GLU A 408 -19.50 1.85 -24.16
C GLU A 408 -18.93 2.04 -22.76
N ILE A 409 -19.50 1.38 -21.73
CA ILE A 409 -18.93 1.39 -20.37
C ILE A 409 -17.50 0.86 -20.40
N GLN A 410 -17.27 -0.28 -21.04
CA GLN A 410 -15.94 -0.90 -21.14
C GLN A 410 -14.96 -0.02 -21.90
N ALA A 411 -15.38 0.55 -23.03
CA ALA A 411 -14.54 1.42 -23.83
C ALA A 411 -14.19 2.73 -23.10
N ILE A 412 -15.17 3.38 -22.48
CA ILE A 412 -14.94 4.63 -21.73
C ILE A 412 -14.07 4.35 -20.51
N ALA A 413 -14.34 3.29 -19.75
CA ALA A 413 -13.51 2.89 -18.61
C ALA A 413 -12.06 2.64 -19.04
N PHE A 414 -11.86 1.95 -20.17
CA PHE A 414 -10.55 1.74 -20.76
C PHE A 414 -9.85 3.05 -21.15
N ILE A 415 -10.55 3.96 -21.83
CA ILE A 415 -10.00 5.28 -22.22
C ILE A 415 -9.60 6.08 -20.99
N VAL A 416 -10.41 6.04 -19.92
CA VAL A 416 -10.11 6.76 -18.68
C VAL A 416 -8.91 6.13 -17.95
N ALA A 417 -8.86 4.80 -17.82
CA ALA A 417 -7.75 4.08 -17.20
C ALA A 417 -6.42 4.38 -17.92
N VAL A 418 -6.38 4.12 -19.22
CA VAL A 418 -5.20 4.33 -20.05
C VAL A 418 -4.85 5.81 -20.16
N GLY A 419 -5.83 6.67 -20.39
CA GLY A 419 -5.62 8.10 -20.57
C GLY A 419 -5.05 8.75 -19.32
N THR A 420 -5.58 8.44 -18.14
CA THR A 420 -5.01 8.97 -16.88
C THR A 420 -3.63 8.41 -16.60
N LEU A 421 -3.39 7.12 -16.84
CA LEU A 421 -2.06 6.52 -16.71
C LEU A 421 -1.05 7.23 -17.62
N LEU A 422 -1.33 7.40 -18.91
CA LEU A 422 -0.41 8.03 -19.85
C LEU A 422 -0.20 9.51 -19.53
N ILE A 423 -1.26 10.29 -19.31
CA ILE A 423 -1.16 11.72 -19.05
C ILE A 423 -0.48 11.98 -17.71
N GLN A 424 -0.97 11.40 -16.62
CA GLN A 424 -0.46 11.66 -15.28
C GLN A 424 0.85 10.93 -15.01
N GLY A 425 1.01 9.69 -15.47
CA GLY A 425 2.27 8.94 -15.29
C GLY A 425 3.47 9.63 -15.94
N LEU A 426 3.29 10.20 -17.14
CA LEU A 426 4.34 10.96 -17.83
C LEU A 426 4.61 12.33 -17.20
N THR A 427 3.57 13.03 -16.73
CA THR A 427 3.69 14.42 -16.24
C THR A 427 4.02 14.52 -14.75
N LEU A 428 3.63 13.54 -13.92
CA LEU A 428 3.83 13.55 -12.47
C LEU A 428 5.30 13.68 -12.04
N PRO A 429 6.28 12.95 -12.63
CA PRO A 429 7.68 13.12 -12.27
C PRO A 429 8.20 14.54 -12.50
N ALA A 430 7.81 15.17 -13.61
CA ALA A 430 8.19 16.54 -13.92
C ALA A 430 7.57 17.53 -12.93
N LEU A 431 6.28 17.34 -12.61
CA LEU A 431 5.58 18.13 -11.61
C LEU A 431 6.28 18.06 -10.24
N ILE A 432 6.58 16.86 -9.74
CA ILE A 432 7.25 16.67 -8.44
C ILE A 432 8.61 17.37 -8.41
N ARG A 433 9.44 17.18 -9.46
CA ARG A 433 10.77 17.81 -9.54
C ARG A 433 10.68 19.34 -9.56
N SER A 434 9.68 19.90 -10.24
CA SER A 434 9.51 21.34 -10.36
C SER A 434 9.13 22.02 -9.03
N LEU A 435 8.39 21.31 -8.16
CA LEU A 435 7.83 21.89 -6.94
C LEU A 435 8.79 21.87 -5.74
N LYS A 436 9.90 21.11 -5.80
CA LYS A 436 10.91 20.98 -4.74
C LYS A 436 10.27 20.85 -3.36
N LEU A 437 9.52 19.77 -3.17
CA LEU A 437 8.79 19.45 -1.95
C LEU A 437 9.76 18.93 -0.88
N SER A 438 10.34 19.83 -0.10
CA SER A 438 11.13 19.48 1.08
C SER A 438 10.52 20.14 2.30
N ASP A 439 10.34 19.37 3.38
CA ASP A 439 9.99 19.88 4.71
C ASP A 439 11.24 19.82 5.60
N PRO A 440 11.95 20.95 5.81
CA PRO A 440 13.17 20.97 6.61
C PRO A 440 12.98 20.47 8.04
N GLY A 441 11.77 20.64 8.60
CA GLY A 441 11.46 20.17 9.96
C GLY A 441 11.18 18.67 10.05
N GLN A 442 10.81 18.04 8.93
CA GLN A 442 10.54 16.61 8.88
C GLN A 442 11.84 15.79 8.88
N GLU A 443 12.86 16.21 8.12
CA GLU A 443 14.15 15.52 8.11
C GLU A 443 14.81 15.52 9.49
N GLN A 444 14.80 16.67 10.17
CA GLN A 444 15.35 16.78 11.52
C GLN A 444 14.59 15.84 12.49
N TYR A 445 13.27 15.84 12.43
CA TYR A 445 12.46 14.95 13.27
C TYR A 445 12.73 13.47 12.99
N ASP A 446 12.86 13.09 11.73
CA ASP A 446 13.17 11.70 11.35
C ASP A 446 14.54 11.27 11.91
N ARG A 447 15.52 12.18 11.90
CA ARG A 447 16.83 11.95 12.53
C ARG A 447 16.69 11.80 14.05
N GLU A 448 15.98 12.70 14.72
CA GLU A 448 15.72 12.64 16.17
C GLU A 448 15.02 11.32 16.57
N GLN A 449 14.02 10.87 15.80
CA GLN A 449 13.34 9.60 16.07
C GLN A 449 14.22 8.39 15.83
N ALA A 450 15.06 8.43 14.79
CA ALA A 450 16.03 7.36 14.53
C ALA A 450 17.12 7.28 15.62
N GLU A 451 17.57 8.43 16.13
CA GLU A 451 18.51 8.52 17.26
C GLU A 451 17.88 8.03 18.56
N LEU A 452 16.62 8.39 18.84
CA LEU A 452 15.90 7.88 19.98
C LEU A 452 15.77 6.35 19.92
N ALA A 453 15.45 5.78 18.76
CA ALA A 453 15.36 4.33 18.58
C ALA A 453 16.70 3.63 18.86
N ARG A 454 17.81 4.22 18.38
CA ARG A 454 19.16 3.73 18.67
C ARG A 454 19.51 3.81 20.15
N THR A 455 19.08 4.87 20.83
CA THR A 455 19.33 5.06 22.27
C THR A 455 18.58 4.01 23.08
N VAL A 456 17.28 3.84 22.81
CA VAL A 456 16.45 2.80 23.47
C VAL A 456 17.02 1.40 23.25
N ALA A 457 17.45 1.09 22.02
CA ALA A 457 18.07 -0.20 21.73
C ALA A 457 19.42 -0.36 22.45
N ARG A 458 20.24 0.69 22.51
CA ARG A 458 21.50 0.68 23.25
C ARG A 458 21.27 0.38 24.73
N ASP A 459 20.32 1.06 25.36
CA ASP A 459 20.01 0.88 26.78
C ASP A 459 19.54 -0.55 27.07
N ALA A 460 18.69 -1.10 26.19
CA ALA A 460 18.27 -2.50 26.27
C ALA A 460 19.45 -3.48 26.14
N SER A 461 20.41 -3.18 25.27
CA SER A 461 21.63 -3.99 25.09
C SER A 461 22.48 -3.99 26.35
N VAL A 462 22.71 -2.80 26.93
CA VAL A 462 23.47 -2.65 28.17
C VAL A 462 22.83 -3.44 29.30
N SER A 463 21.49 -3.41 29.42
CA SER A 463 20.78 -4.21 30.42
C SER A 463 21.04 -5.71 30.25
N VAL A 464 20.95 -6.24 29.03
CA VAL A 464 21.20 -7.68 28.75
C VAL A 464 22.65 -8.06 29.06
N PHE A 465 23.62 -7.23 28.67
CA PHE A 465 25.02 -7.50 28.97
C PHE A 465 25.30 -7.43 30.48
N ALA A 466 24.71 -6.46 31.19
CA ALA A 466 24.84 -6.35 32.65
C ALA A 466 24.26 -7.59 33.36
N GLU A 467 23.09 -8.08 32.92
CA GLU A 467 22.49 -9.32 33.42
C GLU A 467 23.39 -10.53 33.18
N PHE A 468 23.95 -10.65 31.97
CA PHE A 468 24.85 -11.74 31.61
C PHE A 468 26.13 -11.74 32.45
N LEU A 469 26.73 -10.56 32.67
CA LEU A 469 27.95 -10.42 33.48
C LEU A 469 27.68 -10.63 34.98
N ALA A 470 26.47 -10.31 35.46
CA ALA A 470 26.10 -10.51 36.86
C ALA A 470 25.87 -12.00 37.21
N ALA A 471 25.44 -12.81 36.24
CA ALA A 471 25.18 -14.23 36.42
C ALA A 471 25.58 -15.02 35.15
N PRO A 472 26.89 -15.17 34.88
CA PRO A 472 27.36 -15.92 33.72
C PRO A 472 27.02 -17.41 33.89
N PRO A 473 26.67 -18.13 32.81
CA PRO A 473 26.44 -19.57 32.90
C PRO A 473 27.69 -20.30 33.42
N PRO A 474 27.54 -21.31 34.30
CA PRO A 474 28.65 -21.98 34.97
C PRO A 474 29.60 -22.73 34.00
N GLU A 475 29.12 -23.01 32.79
CA GLU A 475 29.87 -23.70 31.73
C GLU A 475 30.82 -22.77 30.95
N VAL A 476 30.80 -21.46 31.22
CA VAL A 476 31.58 -20.47 30.45
C VAL A 476 32.96 -20.23 31.09
N PRO A 477 34.07 -20.48 30.36
CA PRO A 477 35.41 -20.14 30.82
C PRO A 477 35.58 -18.63 31.10
N PRO A 478 36.32 -18.24 32.15
CA PRO A 478 36.59 -16.84 32.46
C PRO A 478 37.21 -16.04 31.30
N GLU A 479 38.01 -16.71 30.47
CA GLU A 479 38.67 -16.14 29.29
C GLU A 479 37.67 -15.70 28.22
N LEU A 480 36.59 -16.47 28.03
CA LEU A 480 35.53 -16.11 27.08
C LEU A 480 34.69 -14.94 27.61
N LEU A 481 34.50 -14.84 28.94
CA LEU A 481 33.82 -13.68 29.56
C LEU A 481 34.63 -12.40 29.35
N VAL A 482 35.95 -12.44 29.50
CA VAL A 482 36.83 -11.30 29.24
C VAL A 482 36.68 -10.84 27.78
N ARG A 483 36.75 -11.76 26.81
CA ARG A 483 36.55 -11.43 25.38
C ARG A 483 35.19 -10.82 25.06
N VAL A 484 34.11 -11.34 25.65
CA VAL A 484 32.76 -10.75 25.49
C VAL A 484 32.72 -9.34 26.09
N THR A 485 33.37 -9.13 27.23
CA THR A 485 33.41 -7.83 27.92
C THR A 485 34.23 -6.80 27.14
N GLU A 486 35.38 -7.21 26.60
CA GLU A 486 36.24 -6.40 25.72
C GLU A 486 35.50 -6.00 24.43
N MET A 487 34.80 -6.94 23.79
CA MET A 487 34.02 -6.67 22.58
C MET A 487 32.80 -5.76 22.82
N VAL A 488 32.24 -5.77 24.04
CA VAL A 488 31.17 -4.85 24.46
C VAL A 488 31.73 -3.46 24.79
N ALA A 489 32.95 -3.39 25.31
CA ALA A 489 33.64 -2.16 25.69
C ALA A 489 34.28 -1.44 24.48
N GLU A 490 34.81 -2.17 23.51
CA GLU A 490 35.52 -1.67 22.34
C GLU A 490 34.76 -1.97 21.05
N ARG A 491 34.31 -0.92 20.37
CA ARG A 491 33.74 -0.99 19.01
C ARG A 491 34.82 -0.78 17.93
N SER A 492 36.03 -1.27 18.13
CA SER A 492 37.16 -1.03 17.22
C SER A 492 38.01 -2.28 16.99
N ASP A 493 38.01 -2.75 15.75
CA ASP A 493 39.03 -3.44 14.92
C ASP A 493 40.09 -4.44 15.45
N ASP A 494 40.36 -4.64 16.74
CA ASP A 494 41.48 -5.52 17.12
C ASP A 494 41.05 -6.81 17.84
N ALA A 495 41.10 -7.92 17.11
CA ALA A 495 41.20 -9.27 17.69
C ALA A 495 42.10 -10.16 16.81
N GLU A 496 43.37 -9.76 16.63
CA GLU A 496 44.43 -10.64 16.11
C GLU A 496 44.84 -11.67 17.17
N ARG A 497 44.03 -12.70 17.36
CA ARG A 497 44.50 -13.97 17.90
C ARG A 497 43.57 -15.09 17.45
N ASP A 498 44.07 -15.91 16.52
CA ASP A 498 43.34 -17.10 16.05
C ASP A 498 43.08 -18.03 17.25
N PRO A 499 41.81 -18.31 17.59
CA PRO A 499 41.47 -19.25 18.65
C PRO A 499 41.85 -20.68 18.25
N GLU A 500 42.09 -21.54 19.24
CA GLU A 500 42.12 -22.99 19.00
C GLU A 500 40.75 -23.48 18.47
N PRO A 501 40.71 -24.53 17.64
CA PRO A 501 39.50 -24.92 16.91
C PRO A 501 38.27 -25.22 17.79
N ASP A 502 38.45 -25.73 19.01
CA ASP A 502 37.34 -26.09 19.93
C ASP A 502 36.77 -24.85 20.67
N ASP A 503 37.62 -23.88 21.01
CA ASP A 503 37.21 -22.61 21.65
C ASP A 503 36.47 -21.68 20.68
N ALA A 504 36.82 -21.72 19.39
CA ALA A 504 36.14 -20.95 18.36
C ALA A 504 34.66 -21.32 18.23
N SER A 505 34.34 -22.62 18.32
CA SER A 505 32.97 -23.15 18.21
C SER A 505 32.14 -22.82 19.46
N ARG A 506 32.67 -23.08 20.66
CA ARG A 506 31.97 -22.77 21.93
C ARG A 506 31.75 -21.27 22.12
N PHE A 507 32.76 -20.46 21.79
CA PHE A 507 32.63 -19.01 21.80
C PHE A 507 31.59 -18.53 20.78
N GLY A 508 31.59 -19.10 19.56
CA GLY A 508 30.62 -18.80 18.52
C GLY A 508 29.18 -19.08 18.95
N GLU A 509 28.91 -20.25 19.55
CA GLU A 509 27.58 -20.63 20.03
C GLU A 509 27.09 -19.76 21.19
N MET A 510 27.96 -19.51 22.18
CA MET A 510 27.66 -18.64 23.32
C MET A 510 27.40 -17.21 22.86
N PHE A 511 28.29 -16.66 22.03
CA PHE A 511 28.16 -15.31 21.50
C PHE A 511 26.90 -15.18 20.64
N GLY A 512 26.59 -16.18 19.80
CA GLY A 512 25.37 -16.22 19.02
C GLY A 512 24.10 -16.24 19.89
N THR A 513 24.13 -16.94 21.02
CA THR A 513 22.99 -16.99 21.96
C THR A 513 22.83 -15.68 22.72
N LEU A 514 23.91 -15.09 23.23
CA LEU A 514 23.90 -13.78 23.89
C LEU A 514 23.44 -12.69 22.91
N TYR A 515 23.95 -12.68 21.69
CA TYR A 515 23.60 -11.70 20.68
C TYR A 515 22.12 -11.80 20.27
N ARG A 516 21.57 -13.02 20.09
CA ARG A 516 20.14 -13.22 19.87
C ARG A 516 19.28 -12.65 21.01
N ARG A 517 19.70 -12.84 22.27
CA ARG A 517 19.03 -12.26 23.44
C ARG A 517 19.09 -10.73 23.43
N VAL A 518 20.24 -10.14 23.07
CA VAL A 518 20.39 -8.69 22.89
C VAL A 518 19.44 -8.17 21.81
N LEU A 519 19.41 -8.80 20.63
CA LEU A 519 18.51 -8.41 19.55
C LEU A 519 17.04 -8.49 19.97
N GLN A 520 16.64 -9.57 20.65
CA GLN A 520 15.27 -9.73 21.13
C GLN A 520 14.90 -8.63 22.15
N ALA A 521 15.80 -8.27 23.06
CA ALA A 521 15.60 -7.19 24.00
C ALA A 521 15.51 -5.82 23.30
N GLN A 522 16.38 -5.54 22.34
CA GLN A 522 16.31 -4.32 21.52
C GLN A 522 14.96 -4.20 20.79
N ARG A 523 14.50 -5.28 20.15
CA ARG A 523 13.20 -5.33 19.47
C ARG A 523 12.07 -5.03 20.45
N ALA A 524 12.03 -5.73 21.58
CA ALA A 524 10.99 -5.57 22.60
C ALA A 524 10.96 -4.13 23.15
N ALA A 525 12.13 -3.53 23.43
CA ALA A 525 12.23 -2.18 23.96
C ALA A 525 11.71 -1.12 22.97
N VAL A 526 12.14 -1.18 21.71
CA VAL A 526 11.72 -0.21 20.68
C VAL A 526 10.22 -0.37 20.36
N VAL A 527 9.69 -1.61 20.35
CA VAL A 527 8.25 -1.87 20.18
C VAL A 527 7.44 -1.38 21.38
N ALA A 528 7.92 -1.55 22.61
CA ALA A 528 7.27 -1.03 23.81
C ALA A 528 7.16 0.50 23.79
N GLU A 529 8.24 1.18 23.37
CA GLU A 529 8.27 2.64 23.21
C GLU A 529 7.33 3.13 22.09
N ARG A 530 7.18 2.36 21.00
CA ARG A 530 6.16 2.62 19.99
C ARG A 530 4.75 2.49 20.57
N ASN A 531 4.46 1.40 21.28
CA ASN A 531 3.15 1.13 21.86
C ASN A 531 2.77 2.18 22.91
N ALA A 532 3.76 2.72 23.64
CA ALA A 532 3.60 3.85 24.55
C ALA A 532 3.47 5.22 23.84
N ASN A 533 3.46 5.23 22.51
CA ASN A 533 3.44 6.42 21.66
C ASN A 533 4.59 7.40 21.96
N ARG A 534 5.78 6.86 22.27
CA ARG A 534 7.04 7.61 22.48
C ARG A 534 7.94 7.61 21.24
N LEU A 535 8.01 6.48 20.52
CA LEU A 535 8.78 6.31 19.28
C LEU A 535 7.93 6.18 18.00
N ASP A 536 8.16 7.02 16.98
CA ASP A 536 7.37 6.97 15.73
C ASP A 536 7.46 5.60 15.06
N ASP A 537 6.32 5.09 14.57
CA ASP A 537 6.22 3.71 14.05
C ASP A 537 7.11 3.53 12.81
N ASP A 538 7.21 4.56 11.94
CA ASP A 538 8.09 4.52 10.78
C ASP A 538 9.58 4.38 11.18
N ALA A 539 9.99 5.04 12.28
CA ALA A 539 11.36 4.93 12.80
C ALA A 539 11.61 3.55 13.42
N VAL A 540 10.62 3.02 14.15
CA VAL A 540 10.65 1.66 14.70
C VAL A 540 10.75 0.61 13.60
N ARG A 541 9.89 0.65 12.58
CA ARG A 541 9.93 -0.29 11.45
C ARG A 541 11.28 -0.26 10.73
N GLY A 542 11.79 0.94 10.43
CA GLY A 542 13.11 1.10 9.81
C GLY A 542 14.27 0.64 10.69
N PHE A 543 14.12 0.66 12.01
CA PHE A 543 15.11 0.12 12.95
C PHE A 543 15.03 -1.41 13.04
N LEU A 544 13.83 -1.97 13.16
CA LEU A 544 13.60 -3.42 13.22
C LEU A 544 14.10 -4.13 11.95
N GLU A 545 13.91 -3.51 10.78
CA GLU A 545 14.46 -4.01 9.52
C GLU A 545 16.00 -4.09 9.56
N LYS A 546 16.67 -3.11 10.16
CA LYS A 546 18.14 -3.16 10.33
C LYS A 546 18.56 -4.29 11.27
N LEU A 547 17.78 -4.54 12.32
CA LEU A 547 18.03 -5.66 13.23
C LEU A 547 17.86 -7.01 12.51
N ASP A 548 16.87 -7.16 11.62
CA ASP A 548 16.68 -8.37 10.80
C ASP A 548 17.92 -8.67 9.95
N TYR A 549 18.47 -7.66 9.28
CA TYR A 549 19.71 -7.85 8.49
C TYR A 549 20.93 -8.15 9.36
N GLN A 550 21.05 -7.56 10.54
CA GLN A 550 22.13 -7.86 11.48
C GLN A 550 22.06 -9.30 11.99
N GLU A 551 20.86 -9.77 12.32
CA GLU A 551 20.61 -11.15 12.75
C GLU A 551 20.98 -12.14 11.64
N ALA A 552 20.50 -11.91 10.42
CA ALA A 552 20.82 -12.74 9.26
C ALA A 552 22.33 -12.78 8.96
N ALA A 553 23.03 -11.64 9.04
CA ALA A 553 24.48 -11.58 8.82
C ALA A 553 25.26 -12.39 9.86
N ILE A 554 24.81 -12.40 11.12
CA ILE A 554 25.48 -13.14 12.20
C ILE A 554 25.21 -14.62 12.11
N VAL A 555 23.95 -15.03 11.87
CA VAL A 555 23.61 -16.43 11.66
C VAL A 555 24.40 -17.01 10.48
N SER A 556 24.53 -16.27 9.37
CA SER A 556 25.35 -16.70 8.23
C SER A 556 26.85 -16.83 8.58
N ARG A 557 27.41 -15.92 9.38
CA ARG A 557 28.81 -16.01 9.82
C ARG A 557 29.06 -17.19 10.76
N LEU A 558 28.13 -17.47 11.66
CA LEU A 558 28.22 -18.59 12.59
C LEU A 558 28.02 -19.93 11.87
N GLY A 559 27.09 -19.99 10.92
CA GLY A 559 26.83 -21.20 10.12
C GLY A 559 27.93 -21.57 9.13
N ASN A 560 28.76 -20.61 8.69
CA ASN A 560 29.94 -20.89 7.85
C ASN A 560 31.19 -21.31 8.64
N ARG A 561 31.15 -21.25 9.98
CA ARG A 561 32.27 -21.61 10.88
C ARG A 561 32.06 -22.96 11.59
N LEU A 562 30.89 -23.57 11.44
CA LEU A 562 30.57 -24.96 11.79
C LEU A 562 30.65 -25.80 10.51
#